data_AF-G3B8G1-F1
#
_entry.id   AF-G3B8G1-F1
#
_cell.length_a   1.000
_cell.length_b   1.000
_cell.length_c   1.000
_cell.angle_alpha   90.00
_cell.angle_beta   90.00
_cell.angle_gamma   90.00
#
_symmetry.space_group_name_H-M   'P 1'
#
loop_
_entity.id
_entity.type
_entity.pdbx_description
1 polymer ?
#
loop_
_entity_poly.entity_id
_entity_poly.type
_entity_poly.pdbx_seq_one_letter_code
_entity_poly.pdbx_strand_id
1 'polypeptide(L)'
;MSQYFLLQTENYDPLVSLVESLAARLSDNDEVIARLLKVTDSLRLPRTVGDVSTDSHPQDELRYHLDTKYKLSDIQAPDYDDVANVQIRQLLRDNYRLLKIKKQNDTVNEYIFKTLLQYQRFVTTELIPMLRLDFEHSVQQSHRDLRRVLHAKLQVDASLWAKYQEYLQFLQRLFDMFEELTQMLTQLDDERVLLVEAKLEAIRQLM
;
A
#
# COMPACT_ATOMS: atom_id res chain seq x y z
N MET A 1 -17.24 -5.93 -18.03
CA MET A 1 -16.63 -4.67 -17.53
C MET A 1 -17.12 -4.24 -16.14
N SER A 2 -18.16 -4.85 -15.54
CA SER A 2 -18.64 -4.49 -14.20
C SER A 2 -17.73 -4.99 -13.05
N GLN A 3 -17.02 -6.11 -13.22
CA GLN A 3 -16.21 -6.73 -12.15
C GLN A 3 -14.91 -5.97 -11.79
N TYR A 4 -14.33 -5.23 -12.74
CA TYR A 4 -13.10 -4.47 -12.47
C TYR A 4 -13.34 -3.23 -11.60
N PHE A 5 -14.58 -2.74 -11.57
CA PHE A 5 -14.97 -1.54 -10.84
C PHE A 5 -15.19 -1.81 -9.34
N LEU A 6 -15.75 -2.98 -8.99
CA LEU A 6 -15.89 -3.40 -7.60
C LEU A 6 -14.53 -3.65 -6.93
N LEU A 7 -13.58 -4.26 -7.67
CA LEU A 7 -12.26 -4.60 -7.14
C LEU A 7 -11.40 -3.39 -6.74
N GLN A 8 -11.64 -2.20 -7.31
CA GLN A 8 -10.87 -1.00 -6.99
C GLN A 8 -11.44 -0.21 -5.80
N THR A 9 -12.72 -0.39 -5.45
CA THR A 9 -13.33 0.25 -4.29
C THR A 9 -13.37 -0.67 -3.06
N GLU A 10 -13.42 -1.99 -3.22
CA GLU A 10 -13.39 -2.97 -2.11
C GLU A 10 -11.98 -3.27 -1.56
N ASN A 11 -10.90 -2.88 -2.25
CA ASN A 11 -9.54 -3.26 -1.85
C ASN A 11 -8.83 -2.28 -0.88
N TYR A 12 -9.49 -1.23 -0.41
CA TYR A 12 -8.90 -0.34 0.60
C TYR A 12 -9.03 -0.90 2.02
N ASP A 13 -10.13 -1.58 2.34
CA ASP A 13 -10.36 -2.21 3.64
C ASP A 13 -9.31 -3.28 4.03
N PRO A 14 -8.86 -4.19 3.14
CA PRO A 14 -7.78 -5.11 3.49
C PRO A 14 -6.45 -4.41 3.71
N LEU A 15 -6.21 -3.25 3.07
CA LEU A 15 -4.96 -2.50 3.23
C LEU A 15 -4.96 -1.67 4.51
N VAL A 16 -6.08 -1.04 4.84
CA VAL A 16 -6.29 -0.31 6.10
C VAL A 16 -6.21 -1.28 7.29
N SER A 17 -6.87 -2.43 7.22
CA SER A 17 -6.79 -3.45 8.28
C SER A 17 -5.38 -4.02 8.44
N LEU A 18 -4.60 -4.12 7.35
CA LEU A 18 -3.21 -4.55 7.42
C LEU A 18 -2.32 -3.48 8.07
N VAL A 19 -2.55 -2.20 7.77
CA VAL A 19 -1.87 -1.07 8.43
C VAL A 19 -2.24 -0.99 9.92
N GLU A 20 -3.50 -1.16 10.27
CA GLU A 20 -3.96 -1.22 11.67
C GLU A 20 -3.35 -2.42 12.41
N SER A 21 -3.27 -3.59 11.76
CA SER A 21 -2.63 -4.78 12.35
C SER A 21 -1.13 -4.60 12.57
N LEU A 22 -0.45 -3.88 11.67
CA LEU A 22 0.96 -3.53 11.81
C LEU A 22 1.16 -2.54 12.96
N ALA A 23 0.30 -1.53 13.08
CA ALA A 23 0.33 -0.56 14.17
C ALA A 23 0.10 -1.22 15.53
N ALA A 24 -0.86 -2.14 15.62
CA ALA A 24 -1.12 -2.92 16.83
C ALA A 24 0.10 -3.78 17.23
N ARG A 25 0.72 -4.49 16.28
CA ARG A 25 1.94 -5.28 16.53
C ARG A 25 3.14 -4.42 16.95
N LEU A 26 3.25 -3.21 16.43
CA LEU A 26 4.30 -2.27 16.83
C LEU A 26 4.10 -1.83 18.29
N SER A 27 2.86 -1.52 18.68
CA SER A 27 2.52 -1.19 20.07
C SER A 27 2.80 -2.35 21.04
N ASP A 28 2.47 -3.59 20.65
CA ASP A 28 2.76 -4.77 21.48
C ASP A 28 4.27 -4.97 21.66
N ASN A 29 5.05 -4.77 20.59
CA ASN A 29 6.52 -4.84 20.65
C ASN A 29 7.10 -3.75 21.56
N ASP A 30 6.59 -2.53 21.49
CA ASP A 30 7.01 -1.44 22.38
C ASP A 30 6.70 -1.75 23.85
N GLU A 31 5.58 -2.40 24.14
CA GLU A 31 5.22 -2.82 25.50
C GLU A 31 6.12 -3.97 25.99
N VAL A 32 6.48 -4.92 25.13
CA VAL A 32 7.44 -5.98 25.46
C VAL A 32 8.83 -5.40 25.71
N ILE A 33 9.27 -4.45 24.90
CA ILE A 33 10.55 -3.74 25.10
C ILE A 33 10.53 -2.97 26.41
N ALA A 34 9.44 -2.27 26.72
CA ALA A 34 9.28 -1.55 28.00
C ALA A 34 9.30 -2.51 29.21
N ARG A 35 8.67 -3.69 29.08
CA ARG A 35 8.73 -4.75 30.10
C ARG A 35 10.14 -5.30 30.28
N LEU A 36 10.86 -5.56 29.19
CA LEU A 36 12.25 -6.02 29.22
C LEU A 36 13.17 -4.98 29.87
N LEU A 37 13.00 -3.70 29.52
CA LEU A 37 13.72 -2.57 30.13
C LEU A 37 13.50 -2.50 31.64
N LYS A 38 12.25 -2.67 32.09
CA LYS A 38 11.90 -2.68 33.51
C LYS A 38 12.50 -3.88 34.27
N VAL A 39 12.56 -5.05 33.63
CA VAL A 39 13.21 -6.24 34.20
C VAL A 39 14.72 -6.07 34.28
N THR A 40 15.35 -5.52 33.25
CA THR A 40 16.79 -5.23 33.25
C THR A 40 17.18 -4.17 34.28
N ASP A 41 16.34 -3.15 34.50
CA ASP A 41 16.57 -2.15 35.56
C ASP A 41 16.35 -2.71 36.97
N SER A 42 15.52 -3.76 37.11
CA SER A 42 15.27 -4.44 38.40
C SER A 42 16.37 -5.41 38.82
N LEU A 43 17.24 -5.82 37.91
CA LEU A 43 18.42 -6.64 38.19
C LEU A 43 19.53 -5.78 38.82
N ARG A 44 19.31 -5.35 40.08
CA ARG A 44 20.42 -4.96 40.96
C ARG A 44 21.19 -6.22 41.35
N LEU A 45 22.47 -6.24 41.00
CA LEU A 45 23.42 -7.31 41.33
C LEU A 45 23.36 -7.68 42.83
N PRO A 46 23.41 -8.97 43.19
CA PRO A 46 23.45 -9.39 44.58
C PRO A 46 24.77 -8.91 45.21
N ARG A 47 24.66 -8.21 46.35
CA ARG A 47 25.80 -7.87 47.20
C ARG A 47 26.37 -9.17 47.76
N THR A 48 27.48 -9.65 47.22
CA THR A 48 28.23 -10.79 47.76
C THR A 48 28.93 -10.35 49.04
N VAL A 49 28.33 -10.67 50.19
CA VAL A 49 29.07 -10.87 51.43
C VAL A 49 29.37 -12.36 51.49
N GLY A 50 30.60 -12.73 51.13
CA GLY A 50 31.06 -14.11 51.10
C GLY A 50 32.57 -14.13 51.26
N ASP A 51 32.99 -14.51 52.46
CA ASP A 51 34.35 -14.82 52.88
C ASP A 51 34.91 -15.93 51.98
N VAL A 52 35.98 -15.66 51.22
CA VAL A 52 36.69 -16.70 50.46
C VAL A 52 38.18 -16.57 50.69
N SER A 53 38.66 -17.56 51.43
CA SER A 53 40.04 -17.94 51.68
C SER A 53 40.90 -17.95 50.41
N THR A 54 42.14 -17.52 50.59
CA THR A 54 43.32 -17.84 49.77
C THR A 54 43.34 -19.30 49.30
N ASP A 55 43.31 -19.54 47.98
CA ASP A 55 44.41 -20.20 47.26
C ASP A 55 44.09 -20.42 45.77
N SER A 56 45.09 -20.13 44.93
CA SER A 56 45.27 -20.54 43.52
C SER A 56 44.25 -20.07 42.45
N HIS A 57 44.70 -19.15 41.59
CA HIS A 57 44.07 -18.81 40.31
C HIS A 57 44.01 -20.02 39.36
N PRO A 58 42.84 -20.26 38.73
CA PRO A 58 42.79 -20.57 37.30
C PRO A 58 41.88 -19.55 36.62
N GLN A 59 42.48 -18.70 35.78
CA GLN A 59 41.81 -17.80 34.82
C GLN A 59 40.59 -17.03 35.34
N ASP A 60 40.82 -15.76 35.63
CA ASP A 60 39.83 -14.71 35.90
C ASP A 60 38.71 -14.73 34.82
N GLU A 61 37.66 -15.54 35.01
CA GLU A 61 36.58 -15.80 34.03
C GLU A 61 35.90 -14.49 33.61
N LEU A 62 35.74 -13.59 34.59
CA LEU A 62 35.21 -12.26 34.38
C LEU A 62 36.07 -11.49 33.36
N ARG A 63 37.39 -11.62 33.45
CA ARG A 63 38.34 -10.93 32.57
C ARG A 63 38.33 -11.52 31.17
N TYR A 64 38.24 -12.84 31.04
CA TYR A 64 38.02 -13.48 29.75
C TYR A 64 36.73 -12.99 29.09
N HIS A 65 35.62 -12.93 29.82
CA HIS A 65 34.36 -12.41 29.30
C HIS A 65 34.43 -10.94 28.92
N LEU A 66 35.11 -10.13 29.73
CA LEU A 66 35.25 -8.70 29.49
C LEU A 66 36.19 -8.41 28.31
N ASP A 67 37.31 -9.12 28.17
CA ASP A 67 38.18 -8.99 27.00
C ASP A 67 37.50 -9.51 25.72
N THR A 68 36.71 -10.58 25.81
CA THR A 68 35.97 -11.11 24.65
C THR A 68 34.90 -10.13 24.16
N LYS A 69 34.16 -9.48 25.06
CA LYS A 69 33.10 -8.54 24.69
C LYS A 69 33.57 -7.11 24.42
N TYR A 70 34.58 -6.65 25.15
CA TYR A 70 34.94 -5.24 25.22
C TYR A 70 36.41 -4.95 24.87
N LYS A 71 37.24 -5.99 24.64
CA LYS A 71 38.67 -5.85 24.32
C LYS A 71 39.39 -4.87 25.26
N LEU A 72 39.22 -5.05 26.56
CA LEU A 72 39.74 -4.14 27.60
C LEU A 72 41.25 -3.97 27.54
N SER A 73 41.96 -4.98 27.04
CA SER A 73 43.41 -4.97 26.82
C SER A 73 43.91 -3.82 25.93
N ASP A 74 43.09 -3.33 25.01
CA ASP A 74 43.47 -2.28 24.05
C ASP A 74 43.46 -0.87 24.67
N ILE A 75 42.89 -0.71 25.88
CA ILE A 75 42.68 0.59 26.50
C ILE A 75 43.70 0.81 27.62
N GLN A 76 44.56 1.81 27.44
CA GLN A 76 45.49 2.26 28.45
C GLN A 76 44.73 2.86 29.66
N ALA A 77 45.01 2.30 30.84
CA ALA A 77 44.49 2.75 32.11
C ALA A 77 45.64 3.41 32.91
N PRO A 78 45.35 4.41 33.76
CA PRO A 78 46.35 5.00 34.64
C PRO A 78 46.89 3.99 35.65
N ASP A 79 48.14 4.18 36.05
CA ASP A 79 48.78 3.37 37.08
C ASP A 79 48.36 3.85 38.47
N TYR A 80 47.71 2.95 39.20
CA TYR A 80 47.27 3.16 40.59
C TYR A 80 48.30 2.57 41.55
N ASP A 81 49.50 3.15 41.61
CA ASP A 81 50.61 2.60 42.39
C ASP A 81 50.44 2.74 43.91
N ASP A 82 49.54 3.62 44.35
CA ASP A 82 49.24 3.89 45.77
C ASP A 82 48.44 2.77 46.47
N VAL A 83 47.93 1.77 45.74
CA VAL A 83 47.09 0.70 46.31
C VAL A 83 47.91 -0.57 46.51
N ALA A 84 48.18 -0.94 47.76
CA ALA A 84 49.02 -2.10 48.13
C ALA A 84 48.45 -3.46 47.65
N ASN A 85 47.13 -3.58 47.51
CA ASN A 85 46.49 -4.81 47.05
C ASN A 85 46.42 -4.87 45.51
N VAL A 86 47.11 -5.85 44.93
CA VAL A 86 47.23 -6.08 43.48
C VAL A 86 45.87 -6.33 42.81
N GLN A 87 44.95 -7.03 43.48
CA GLN A 87 43.62 -7.33 42.93
C GLN A 87 42.76 -6.07 42.85
N ILE A 88 42.80 -5.23 43.89
CA ILE A 88 42.07 -3.95 43.91
C ILE A 88 42.62 -3.00 42.85
N ARG A 89 43.94 -3.00 42.65
CA ARG A 89 44.61 -2.23 41.58
C ARG A 89 44.14 -2.68 40.19
N GLN A 90 44.03 -3.98 39.96
CA GLN A 90 43.51 -4.53 38.70
C GLN A 90 42.03 -4.16 38.49
N LEU A 91 41.20 -4.27 39.54
CA LEU A 91 39.78 -3.93 39.47
C LEU A 91 39.53 -2.44 39.21
N LEU A 92 40.40 -1.56 39.73
CA LEU A 92 40.38 -0.12 39.45
C LEU A 92 40.75 0.19 37.99
N ARG A 93 41.77 -0.49 37.46
CA ARG A 93 42.13 -0.37 36.03
C ARG A 93 40.98 -0.85 35.13
N ASP A 94 40.36 -1.98 35.45
CA ASP A 94 39.28 -2.54 34.65
C ASP A 94 37.98 -1.69 34.75
N ASN A 95 37.65 -1.15 35.93
CA ASN A 95 36.57 -0.17 36.08
C ASN A 95 36.82 1.12 35.28
N TYR A 96 38.06 1.62 35.28
CA TYR A 96 38.41 2.80 34.49
C TYR A 96 38.22 2.53 32.99
N ARG A 97 38.67 1.37 32.51
CA ARG A 97 38.50 0.95 31.11
C ARG A 97 37.03 0.81 30.75
N LEU A 98 36.24 0.14 31.58
CA LEU A 98 34.80 0.00 31.38
C LEU A 98 34.07 1.34 31.36
N LEU A 99 34.46 2.27 32.24
CA LEU A 99 33.88 3.61 32.27
C LEU A 99 34.23 4.42 31.01
N LYS A 100 35.44 4.23 30.46
CA LYS A 100 35.84 4.84 29.19
C LYS A 100 35.06 4.26 28.01
N ILE A 101 34.90 2.93 27.95
CA ILE A 101 34.08 2.27 26.92
C ILE A 101 32.63 2.73 27.00
N LYS A 102 32.07 2.80 28.22
CA LYS A 102 30.71 3.29 28.42
C LYS A 102 30.54 4.70 27.84
N LYS A 103 31.45 5.63 28.19
CA LYS A 103 31.43 6.99 27.64
C LYS A 103 31.54 7.01 26.12
N GLN A 104 32.40 6.18 25.53
CA GLN A 104 32.52 6.08 24.08
C GLN A 104 31.23 5.55 23.45
N ASN A 105 30.64 4.50 24.00
CA ASN A 105 29.36 3.96 23.54
C ASN A 105 28.24 4.99 23.68
N ASP A 106 28.19 5.75 24.77
CA ASP A 106 27.20 6.82 24.95
C ASP A 106 27.33 7.88 23.85
N THR A 107 28.56 8.28 23.48
CA THR A 107 28.77 9.24 22.38
C THR A 107 28.40 8.67 21.01
N VAL A 108 28.67 7.38 20.77
CA VAL A 108 28.30 6.70 19.51
C VAL A 108 26.79 6.56 19.42
N ASN A 109 26.13 6.17 20.51
CA ASN A 109 24.68 6.08 20.58
C ASN A 109 24.03 7.44 20.36
N GLU A 110 24.57 8.51 20.95
CA GLU A 110 24.08 9.87 20.72
C GLU A 110 24.23 10.26 19.24
N TYR A 111 25.35 9.92 18.61
CA TYR A 111 25.57 10.16 17.18
C TYR A 111 24.56 9.38 16.32
N ILE A 112 24.40 8.07 16.56
CA ILE A 112 23.45 7.23 15.84
C ILE A 112 22.02 7.76 15.99
N PHE A 113 21.65 8.17 17.20
CA PHE A 113 20.34 8.74 17.48
C PHE A 113 20.10 10.04 16.70
N LYS A 114 21.10 10.93 16.64
CA LYS A 114 21.02 12.16 15.82
C LYS A 114 20.85 11.83 14.34
N THR A 115 21.59 10.86 13.82
CA THR A 115 21.47 10.41 12.43
C THR A 115 20.09 9.81 12.15
N LEU A 116 19.55 9.01 13.07
CA LEU A 116 18.20 8.44 12.95
C LEU A 116 17.14 9.56 12.91
N LEU A 117 17.24 10.55 13.78
CA LEU A 117 16.36 11.72 13.76
C LEU A 117 16.46 12.49 12.43
N GLN A 118 17.65 12.64 11.87
CA GLN A 118 17.84 13.26 10.56
C GLN A 118 17.15 12.46 9.45
N TYR A 119 17.29 11.13 9.45
CA TYR A 119 16.59 10.27 8.50
C TYR A 119 15.08 10.33 8.67
N GLN A 120 14.58 10.26 9.90
CA GLN A 120 13.16 10.38 10.19
C GLN A 120 12.61 11.71 9.69
N ARG A 121 13.33 12.81 9.94
CA ARG A 121 12.98 14.12 9.41
C ARG A 121 12.96 14.11 7.89
N PHE A 122 14.01 13.64 7.23
CA PHE A 122 14.07 13.54 5.77
C PHE A 122 12.89 12.75 5.18
N VAL A 123 12.58 11.58 5.76
CA VAL A 123 11.46 10.74 5.32
C VAL A 123 10.13 11.48 5.46
N THR A 124 9.92 12.15 6.60
CA THR A 124 8.64 12.81 6.90
C THR A 124 8.47 14.15 6.17
N THR A 125 9.54 14.93 6.01
CA THR A 125 9.45 16.28 5.44
C THR A 125 9.68 16.33 3.93
N GLU A 126 10.44 15.39 3.37
CA GLU A 126 10.79 15.42 1.94
C GLU A 126 10.22 14.21 1.19
N LEU A 127 10.54 12.99 1.64
CA LEU A 127 10.22 11.79 0.88
C LEU A 127 8.70 11.54 0.77
N ILE A 128 7.99 11.53 1.90
CA ILE A 128 6.54 11.28 1.92
C ILE A 128 5.77 12.35 1.12
N PRO A 129 6.03 13.66 1.29
CA PRO A 129 5.37 14.69 0.48
C PRO A 129 5.65 14.56 -1.02
N MET A 130 6.88 14.27 -1.43
CA MET A 130 7.20 14.04 -2.84
C MET A 130 6.43 12.85 -3.41
N LEU A 131 6.44 11.71 -2.71
CA LEU A 131 5.71 10.50 -3.13
C LEU A 131 4.21 10.76 -3.25
N ARG A 132 3.64 11.57 -2.35
CA ARG A 132 2.23 11.96 -2.40
C ARG A 132 1.93 12.82 -3.63
N LEU A 133 2.78 13.80 -3.94
CA LEU A 133 2.62 14.63 -5.14
C LEU A 133 2.73 13.81 -6.42
N ASP A 134 3.71 12.90 -6.50
CA ASP A 134 3.88 12.02 -7.65
C ASP A 134 2.68 11.09 -7.84
N PHE A 135 2.13 10.56 -6.75
CA PHE A 135 0.93 9.73 -6.79
C PHE A 135 -0.30 10.52 -7.24
N GLU A 136 -0.51 11.73 -6.69
CA GLU A 136 -1.61 12.60 -7.09
C GLU A 136 -1.51 12.99 -8.57
N HIS A 137 -0.31 13.27 -9.08
CA HIS A 137 -0.09 13.52 -10.50
C HIS A 137 -0.39 12.31 -11.38
N SER A 138 0.06 11.13 -10.99
CA SER A 138 -0.20 9.87 -11.72
C SER A 138 -1.71 9.56 -11.79
N VAL A 139 -2.42 9.71 -10.67
CA VAL A 139 -3.88 9.53 -10.61
C VAL A 139 -4.60 10.55 -11.49
N GLN A 140 -4.20 11.81 -11.44
CA GLN A 140 -4.80 12.86 -12.29
C GLN A 140 -4.56 12.59 -13.78
N GLN A 141 -3.38 12.12 -14.18
CA GLN A 141 -3.10 11.75 -15.57
C GLN A 141 -3.96 10.57 -16.02
N SER A 142 -4.04 9.52 -15.21
CA SER A 142 -4.90 8.35 -15.48
C SER A 142 -6.37 8.75 -15.65
N HIS A 143 -6.90 9.63 -14.79
CA HIS A 143 -8.26 10.15 -14.94
C HIS A 143 -8.46 10.98 -16.21
N ARG A 144 -7.47 11.78 -16.63
CA ARG A 144 -7.53 12.55 -17.87
C ARG A 144 -7.57 11.63 -19.09
N ASP A 145 -6.74 10.59 -19.10
CA ASP A 145 -6.71 9.63 -20.20
C ASP A 145 -7.98 8.79 -20.25
N LEU A 146 -8.52 8.39 -19.10
CA LEU A 146 -9.82 7.71 -19.01
C LEU A 146 -10.94 8.58 -19.57
N ARG A 147 -10.98 9.88 -19.22
CA ARG A 147 -11.98 10.83 -19.75
C ARG A 147 -11.88 10.97 -21.27
N ARG A 148 -10.67 11.01 -21.83
CA ARG A 148 -10.46 11.08 -23.29
C ARG A 148 -10.99 9.82 -23.98
N VAL A 149 -10.69 8.65 -23.46
CA VAL A 149 -11.20 7.38 -24.02
C VAL A 149 -12.71 7.29 -23.92
N LEU A 150 -13.29 7.75 -22.80
CA LEU A 150 -14.74 7.73 -22.58
C LEU A 150 -15.47 8.70 -23.53
N HIS A 151 -14.92 9.90 -23.75
CA HIS A 151 -15.42 10.83 -24.75
C HIS A 151 -15.34 10.26 -26.17
N ALA A 152 -14.23 9.60 -26.52
CA ALA A 152 -14.10 8.95 -27.83
C ALA A 152 -15.15 7.84 -28.02
N LYS A 153 -15.39 7.01 -27.00
CA LYS A 153 -16.45 5.99 -27.04
C LYS A 153 -17.85 6.60 -27.20
N LEU A 154 -18.17 7.64 -26.44
CA LEU A 154 -19.46 8.35 -26.56
C LEU A 154 -19.69 8.90 -27.97
N GLN A 155 -18.66 9.42 -28.63
CA GLN A 155 -18.78 9.88 -30.02
C GLN A 155 -19.02 8.73 -31.00
N VAL A 156 -18.35 7.59 -30.80
CA VAL A 156 -18.59 6.39 -31.60
C VAL A 156 -20.02 5.89 -31.40
N ASP A 157 -20.50 5.82 -30.16
CA ASP A 157 -21.88 5.40 -29.84
C ASP A 157 -22.91 6.35 -30.46
N ALA A 158 -22.68 7.67 -30.41
CA ALA A 158 -23.54 8.65 -31.06
C ALA A 158 -23.59 8.46 -32.59
N SER A 159 -22.45 8.16 -33.21
CA SER A 159 -22.38 7.89 -34.66
C SER A 159 -23.09 6.59 -35.06
N LEU A 160 -23.02 5.56 -34.21
CA LEU A 160 -23.75 4.30 -34.40
C LEU A 160 -25.26 4.51 -34.26
N TRP A 161 -25.67 5.30 -33.26
CA TRP A 161 -27.08 5.63 -33.07
C TRP A 161 -27.65 6.43 -34.24
N ALA A 162 -26.90 7.39 -34.79
CA ALA A 162 -27.30 8.13 -35.99
C ALA A 162 -27.54 7.19 -37.18
N LYS A 163 -26.61 6.26 -37.44
CA LYS A 163 -26.79 5.24 -38.50
C LYS A 163 -27.98 4.33 -38.23
N TYR A 164 -28.21 3.96 -36.98
CA TYR A 164 -29.37 3.16 -36.61
C TYR A 164 -30.69 3.90 -36.89
N GLN A 165 -30.76 5.20 -36.58
CA GLN A 165 -31.90 6.05 -36.92
C GLN A 165 -32.10 6.16 -38.43
N GLU A 166 -31.04 6.28 -39.23
CA GLU A 166 -31.12 6.26 -40.70
C GLU A 166 -31.72 4.93 -41.20
N TYR A 167 -31.29 3.79 -40.64
CA TYR A 167 -31.86 2.49 -40.99
C TYR A 167 -33.34 2.37 -40.62
N LEU A 168 -33.75 2.89 -39.46
CA LEU A 168 -35.17 2.92 -39.07
C LEU A 168 -36.01 3.79 -40.00
N GLN A 169 -35.49 4.96 -40.40
CA GLN A 169 -36.18 5.82 -41.37
C GLN A 169 -36.29 5.15 -42.74
N PHE A 170 -35.25 4.45 -43.19
CA PHE A 170 -35.29 3.70 -44.43
C PHE A 170 -36.32 2.57 -44.37
N LEU A 171 -36.36 1.83 -43.25
CA LEU A 171 -37.34 0.79 -43.02
C LEU A 171 -38.77 1.34 -43.04
N GLN A 172 -39.00 2.49 -42.41
CA GLN A 172 -40.30 3.16 -42.41
C GLN A 172 -40.73 3.54 -43.83
N ARG A 173 -39.86 4.16 -44.63
CA ARG A 173 -40.15 4.47 -46.04
C ARG A 173 -40.49 3.23 -46.86
N LEU A 174 -39.84 2.10 -46.54
CA LEU A 174 -40.08 0.83 -47.20
C LEU A 174 -41.47 0.27 -46.81
N PHE A 175 -41.86 0.40 -45.54
CA PHE A 175 -43.22 0.09 -45.09
C PHE A 175 -44.27 0.97 -45.78
N ASP A 176 -44.05 2.29 -45.85
CA ASP A 176 -44.95 3.21 -46.53
C ASP A 176 -45.12 2.83 -48.01
N MET A 177 -44.02 2.47 -48.69
CA MET A 177 -44.05 1.99 -50.08
C MET A 177 -44.82 0.67 -50.23
N PHE A 178 -44.67 -0.27 -49.28
CA PHE A 178 -45.47 -1.49 -49.29
C PHE A 178 -46.94 -1.21 -49.05
N GLU A 179 -47.26 -0.26 -48.17
CA GLU A 179 -48.63 0.14 -47.90
C GLU A 179 -49.26 0.77 -49.16
N GLU A 180 -48.55 1.67 -49.83
CA GLU A 180 -48.96 2.22 -51.14
C GLU A 180 -49.16 1.13 -52.20
N LEU A 181 -48.26 0.15 -52.29
CA LEU A 181 -48.40 -0.99 -53.20
C LEU A 181 -49.62 -1.86 -52.87
N THR A 182 -49.89 -2.11 -51.59
CA THR A 182 -51.09 -2.84 -51.18
C THR A 182 -52.37 -2.06 -51.47
N GLN A 183 -52.37 -0.73 -51.26
CA GLN A 183 -53.49 0.12 -51.60
C GLN A 183 -53.77 0.11 -53.12
N MET A 184 -52.71 0.21 -53.94
CA MET A 184 -52.83 0.09 -55.40
C MET A 184 -53.38 -1.29 -55.81
N LEU A 185 -52.91 -2.37 -55.19
CA LEU A 185 -53.45 -3.72 -55.45
C LEU A 185 -54.94 -3.82 -55.09
N THR A 186 -55.35 -3.29 -53.93
CA THR A 186 -56.76 -3.28 -53.53
C THR A 186 -57.64 -2.47 -54.48
N GLN A 187 -57.16 -1.31 -54.96
CA GLN A 187 -57.89 -0.48 -55.93
C GLN A 187 -58.02 -1.17 -57.30
N LEU A 188 -56.97 -1.86 -57.75
CA LEU A 188 -57.00 -2.65 -58.99
C LEU A 188 -57.95 -3.84 -58.90
N ASP A 189 -58.02 -4.50 -57.75
CA ASP A 189 -58.97 -5.59 -57.53
C ASP A 189 -60.41 -5.05 -57.49
N ASP A 190 -60.66 -3.92 -56.82
CA ASP A 190 -61.99 -3.28 -56.78
C ASP A 190 -62.46 -2.80 -58.17
N GLU A 191 -61.59 -2.17 -58.96
CA GLU A 191 -61.92 -1.75 -60.34
C GLU A 191 -62.21 -2.96 -61.25
N ARG A 192 -61.44 -4.05 -61.09
CA ARG A 192 -61.67 -5.28 -61.87
C ARG A 192 -62.95 -5.99 -61.45
N VAL A 193 -63.29 -6.01 -60.17
CA VAL A 193 -64.55 -6.55 -59.65
C VAL A 193 -65.73 -5.75 -60.18
N LEU A 194 -65.68 -4.41 -60.11
CA LEU A 194 -66.72 -3.53 -60.65
C LEU A 194 -66.93 -3.70 -62.15
N LEU A 195 -65.85 -3.89 -62.92
CA LEU A 195 -65.94 -4.10 -64.37
C LEU A 195 -66.52 -5.48 -64.73
N VAL A 196 -66.31 -6.49 -63.88
CA VAL A 196 -66.93 -7.81 -64.02
C VAL A 196 -68.41 -7.74 -63.64
N GLU A 197 -68.77 -7.04 -62.57
CA GLU A 197 -70.16 -6.82 -62.16
C GLU A 197 -70.94 -6.03 -63.22
N ALA A 198 -70.37 -4.95 -63.77
CA ALA A 198 -70.99 -4.19 -64.85
C ALA A 198 -71.20 -5.03 -66.13
N LYS A 199 -70.25 -5.93 -66.44
CA LYS A 199 -70.39 -6.87 -67.56
C LYS A 199 -71.45 -7.94 -67.27
N LEU A 200 -71.54 -8.43 -66.04
CA LEU A 200 -72.59 -9.38 -65.64
C LEU A 200 -73.97 -8.73 -65.67
N GLU A 201 -74.10 -7.47 -65.24
CA GLU A 201 -75.35 -6.70 -65.31
C GLU A 201 -75.78 -6.47 -66.77
N ALA A 202 -74.85 -6.09 -67.65
CA ALA A 202 -75.12 -5.94 -69.08
C ALA A 202 -75.56 -7.25 -69.74
N ILE A 203 -74.93 -8.38 -69.38
CA ILE A 203 -75.35 -9.71 -69.85
C ILE A 203 -76.74 -10.07 -69.30
N ARG A 204 -77.06 -9.68 -68.06
CA ARG A 204 -78.36 -9.96 -67.43
C ARG A 204 -79.50 -9.12 -68.00
N GLN A 205 -79.22 -7.92 -68.52
CA GLN A 205 -80.19 -7.06 -69.21
C GLN A 205 -80.41 -7.46 -70.68
N LEU A 206 -79.46 -8.17 -71.28
CA LEU A 206 -79.53 -8.69 -72.65
C LEU A 206 -80.19 -10.07 -72.75
N MET A 207 -80.46 -10.73 -71.63
CA MET A 207 -81.13 -12.04 -71.53
C MET A 207 -82.57 -11.87 -71.05
#